data_AF-A0A3D5P493-F1
#
_entry.id   AF-A0A3D5P493-F1
#
_cell.length_a   1.000
_cell.length_b   1.000
_cell.length_c   1.000
_cell.angle_alpha   90.00
_cell.angle_beta   90.00
_cell.angle_gamma   90.00
#
_symmetry.space_group_name_H-M   'P 1'
#
loop_
_entity.id
_entity.type
_entity.pdbx_description
1 polymer ?
#
loop_
_entity_poly.entity_id
_entity_poly.type
_entity_poly.pdbx_seq_one_letter_code
_entity_poly.pdbx_strand_id
1 'polypeptide(L)'
;GPGTGAFLLVAMVAAAMSSLDSVLLVMASTTERDIVSVLKPGRTEAAEMFWTKGWVALFALITAIISLNPPDGIVELTAFSGSLYGACFFPAIVFGLHWRRGSGAGVITSFVIGIGVLLGWEYLPGSEVLHEVFPAMILSTFAFWIVSLFTLDGANEQVIALMDEADGG
;
A
#
# COMPACT_ATOMS: atom_id res chain seq x y z
N GLY A 1 33.49 -20.33 -13.66
CA GLY A 1 33.91 -21.70 -13.28
C GLY A 1 32.74 -22.42 -12.61
N PRO A 2 32.79 -23.74 -12.38
CA PRO A 2 31.67 -24.49 -11.79
C PRO A 2 31.14 -23.89 -10.45
N GLY A 3 32.02 -23.28 -9.64
CA GLY A 3 31.64 -22.62 -8.39
C GLY A 3 30.94 -21.27 -8.52
N THR A 4 31.08 -20.55 -9.65
CA THR A 4 30.47 -19.22 -9.81
C THR A 4 28.95 -19.32 -10.01
N GLY A 5 28.47 -20.37 -10.69
CA GLY A 5 27.03 -20.60 -10.87
C GLY A 5 26.32 -20.92 -9.55
N ALA A 6 26.90 -21.80 -8.73
CA ALA A 6 26.36 -22.13 -7.42
C ALA A 6 26.33 -20.91 -6.48
N PHE A 7 27.39 -20.10 -6.48
CA PHE A 7 27.44 -18.86 -5.70
C PHE A 7 26.33 -17.88 -6.11
N LEU A 8 26.13 -17.67 -7.43
CA LEU A 8 25.09 -16.76 -7.93
C LEU A 8 23.69 -17.23 -7.56
N LEU A 9 23.40 -18.53 -7.67
CA LEU A 9 22.09 -19.07 -7.29
C LEU A 9 21.81 -18.87 -5.80
N VAL A 10 22.79 -19.16 -4.93
CA VAL A 10 22.66 -18.93 -3.49
C VAL A 10 22.45 -17.44 -3.19
N ALA A 11 23.21 -16.56 -3.85
CA ALA A 11 23.07 -15.12 -3.68
C ALA A 11 21.68 -14.61 -4.08
N MET A 12 21.13 -15.09 -5.20
CA MET A 12 19.78 -14.71 -5.66
C MET A 12 18.68 -15.19 -4.69
N VAL A 13 18.77 -16.44 -4.23
CA VAL A 13 17.80 -16.99 -3.26
C VAL A 13 17.90 -16.26 -1.92
N ALA A 14 19.10 -15.96 -1.45
CA ALA A 14 19.31 -15.18 -0.22
C ALA A 14 18.71 -13.76 -0.33
N ALA A 15 18.90 -13.09 -1.47
CA ALA A 15 18.30 -11.77 -1.71
C ALA A 15 16.76 -11.81 -1.75
N ALA A 16 16.18 -12.84 -2.39
CA ALA A 16 14.73 -13.02 -2.41
C ALA A 16 14.16 -13.28 -1.01
N MET A 17 14.80 -14.15 -0.22
CA MET A 17 14.39 -14.44 1.16
C MET A 17 14.42 -13.19 2.04
N SER A 18 15.48 -12.36 1.97
CA SER A 18 15.56 -11.11 2.74
C SER A 18 14.42 -10.14 2.43
N SER A 19 13.96 -10.12 1.17
CA SER A 19 12.83 -9.28 0.75
C SER A 19 11.51 -9.82 1.27
N LEU A 20 11.31 -11.14 1.16
CA LEU A 20 10.12 -11.82 1.68
C LEU A 20 9.99 -11.68 3.20
N ASP A 21 11.09 -11.83 3.94
CA ASP A 21 11.11 -11.68 5.40
C ASP A 21 10.65 -10.28 5.81
N SER A 22 11.13 -9.25 5.11
CA SER A 22 10.75 -7.87 5.36
C SER A 22 9.27 -7.63 5.09
N VAL A 23 8.74 -8.13 3.97
CA VAL A 23 7.31 -7.98 3.61
C VAL A 23 6.42 -8.72 4.61
N LEU A 24 6.74 -9.96 4.97
CA LEU A 24 5.98 -10.74 5.94
C LEU A 24 5.98 -10.09 7.32
N LEU A 25 7.14 -9.59 7.76
CA LEU A 25 7.26 -8.91 9.04
C LEU A 25 6.46 -7.61 9.07
N VAL A 26 6.55 -6.80 8.01
CA VAL A 26 5.77 -5.55 7.89
C VAL A 26 4.28 -5.89 7.92
N MET A 27 3.80 -6.81 7.07
CA MET A 27 2.38 -7.20 7.05
C MET A 27 1.89 -7.72 8.41
N ALA A 28 2.68 -8.55 9.09
CA ALA A 28 2.34 -9.05 10.41
C ALA A 28 2.29 -7.94 11.47
N SER A 29 3.28 -7.03 11.45
CA SER A 29 3.35 -5.93 12.42
C SER A 29 2.25 -4.89 12.21
N THR A 30 1.91 -4.57 10.96
CA THR A 30 0.78 -3.70 10.60
C THR A 30 -0.55 -4.35 10.99
N THR A 31 -0.71 -5.65 10.75
CA THR A 31 -1.93 -6.37 11.18
C THR A 31 -2.10 -6.33 12.70
N GLU A 32 -1.01 -6.54 13.45
CA GLU A 32 -1.05 -6.46 14.91
C GLU A 32 -1.42 -5.04 15.37
N ARG A 33 -0.66 -4.03 14.92
CA ARG A 33 -0.76 -2.66 15.43
C ARG A 33 -2.01 -1.93 14.95
N ASP A 34 -2.33 -2.04 13.67
CA ASP A 34 -3.38 -1.22 13.06
C ASP A 34 -4.76 -1.86 13.18
N ILE A 35 -4.83 -3.20 13.28
CA ILE A 35 -6.11 -3.91 13.39
C ILE A 35 -6.31 -4.44 14.81
N VAL A 36 -5.41 -5.28 15.30
CA VAL A 36 -5.63 -6.01 16.57
C VAL A 36 -5.55 -5.08 17.77
N SER A 37 -4.55 -4.20 17.83
CA SER A 37 -4.32 -3.30 18.95
C SER A 37 -5.35 -2.17 19.02
N VAL A 38 -5.94 -1.78 17.89
CA VAL A 38 -7.09 -0.88 17.84
C VAL A 38 -8.37 -1.56 18.35
N LEU A 39 -8.61 -2.82 17.98
CA LEU A 39 -9.78 -3.59 18.43
C LEU A 39 -9.69 -4.04 19.90
N LYS A 40 -8.48 -4.35 20.38
CA LYS A 40 -8.23 -4.82 21.74
C LYS A 40 -7.05 -4.05 22.36
N PRO A 41 -7.27 -2.81 22.79
CA PRO A 41 -6.23 -1.97 23.37
C PRO A 41 -5.75 -2.49 24.73
N GLY A 42 -4.54 -2.10 25.12
CA GLY A 42 -3.97 -2.36 26.45
C GLY A 42 -3.26 -3.71 26.61
N ARG A 43 -2.75 -4.28 25.51
CA ARG A 43 -1.91 -5.48 25.55
C ARG A 43 -0.49 -5.12 25.97
N THR A 44 0.20 -6.06 26.61
CA THR A 44 1.62 -5.88 26.93
C THR A 44 2.46 -6.06 25.68
N GLU A 45 3.56 -5.32 25.58
CA GLU A 45 4.50 -5.40 24.45
C GLU A 45 4.99 -6.84 24.18
N ALA A 46 5.21 -7.63 25.24
CA ALA A 46 5.56 -9.05 25.14
C ALA A 46 4.46 -9.88 24.46
N ALA A 47 3.18 -9.57 24.71
CA ALA A 47 2.06 -10.22 24.06
C ALA A 47 1.94 -9.77 22.60
N GLU A 48 2.09 -8.49 22.30
CA GLU A 48 2.07 -7.97 20.91
C GLU A 48 3.17 -8.62 20.07
N MET A 49 4.40 -8.73 20.62
CA MET A 49 5.51 -9.39 19.94
C MET A 49 5.25 -10.89 19.71
N PHE A 50 4.68 -11.59 20.69
CA PHE A 50 4.33 -13.00 20.54
C PHE A 50 3.31 -13.21 19.41
N TRP A 51 2.28 -12.36 19.36
CA TRP A 51 1.25 -12.46 18.33
C TRP A 51 1.73 -12.01 16.96
N THR A 52 2.61 -11.02 16.88
CA THR A 52 3.28 -10.65 15.62
C THR A 52 4.02 -11.84 15.01
N LYS A 53 4.76 -12.63 15.82
CA LYS A 53 5.40 -13.88 15.35
C LYS A 53 4.38 -14.91 14.86
N GLY A 54 3.23 -15.01 15.53
CA GLY A 54 2.11 -15.83 15.09
C GLY A 54 1.54 -15.39 13.75
N TRP A 55 1.36 -14.08 13.54
CA TRP A 55 0.92 -13.50 12.27
C TRP A 55 1.93 -13.76 11.14
N VAL A 56 3.24 -13.61 11.40
CA VAL A 56 4.29 -13.95 10.42
C VAL A 56 4.16 -15.41 10.00
N ALA A 57 4.05 -16.34 10.96
CA ALA A 57 3.90 -17.76 10.66
C ALA A 57 2.61 -18.07 9.87
N LEU A 58 1.51 -17.40 10.20
CA LEU A 58 0.24 -17.54 9.51
C LEU A 58 0.34 -17.06 8.04
N PHE A 59 0.86 -15.85 7.81
CA PHE A 59 1.02 -15.32 6.45
C PHE A 59 2.01 -16.14 5.64
N ALA A 60 3.13 -16.57 6.24
CA ALA A 60 4.08 -17.47 5.58
C ALA A 60 3.41 -18.79 5.15
N LEU A 61 2.54 -19.37 5.99
CA LEU A 61 1.79 -20.58 5.65
C LEU A 61 0.79 -20.32 4.51
N ILE A 62 0.04 -19.23 4.56
CA ILE A 62 -0.92 -18.85 3.51
C ILE A 62 -0.20 -18.68 2.17
N THR A 63 0.89 -17.90 2.15
CA THR A 63 1.70 -17.69 0.94
C THR A 63 2.29 -19.00 0.43
N ALA A 64 2.77 -19.89 1.31
CA ALA A 64 3.28 -21.20 0.92
C ALA A 64 2.20 -22.06 0.26
N ILE A 65 0.97 -22.04 0.76
CA ILE A 65 -0.17 -22.77 0.17
C ILE A 65 -0.52 -22.21 -1.22
N ILE A 66 -0.61 -20.89 -1.36
CA ILE A 66 -0.88 -20.24 -2.66
C ILE A 66 0.25 -20.55 -3.67
N SER A 67 1.49 -20.64 -3.21
CA SER A 67 2.64 -20.99 -4.05
C SER A 67 2.59 -22.41 -4.62
N LEU A 68 1.81 -23.33 -4.04
CA LEU A 68 1.67 -24.69 -4.58
C LEU A 68 0.81 -24.74 -5.85
N ASN A 69 -0.14 -23.82 -5.99
CA ASN A 69 -0.95 -23.64 -7.19
C ASN A 69 -0.97 -22.15 -7.55
N PRO A 70 0.10 -21.65 -8.17
CA PRO A 70 0.21 -20.23 -8.47
C PRO A 70 -0.90 -19.81 -9.44
N PRO A 71 -1.56 -18.67 -9.21
CA PRO A 71 -2.47 -18.11 -10.19
C PRO A 71 -1.69 -17.76 -11.47
N ASP A 72 -2.34 -17.91 -12.62
CA ASP A 72 -1.79 -17.45 -13.89
C ASP A 72 -1.55 -15.93 -13.85
N GLY A 73 -0.53 -15.45 -14.56
CA GLY A 73 -0.28 -14.01 -14.68
C GLY A 73 0.36 -13.34 -13.46
N ILE A 74 1.37 -13.93 -12.82
CA ILE A 74 2.10 -13.31 -11.68
C ILE A 74 2.62 -11.90 -12.02
N VAL A 75 3.12 -11.70 -13.25
CA VAL A 75 3.63 -10.39 -13.70
C VAL A 75 2.50 -9.37 -13.76
N GLU A 76 1.33 -9.77 -14.26
CA GLU A 76 0.15 -8.92 -14.36
C GLU A 76 -0.43 -8.61 -12.98
N LEU A 77 -0.53 -9.61 -12.10
CA LEU A 77 -0.95 -9.42 -10.71
C LEU A 77 -0.03 -8.45 -9.95
N THR A 78 1.27 -8.54 -10.18
CA THR A 78 2.26 -7.62 -9.58
C THR A 78 2.14 -6.22 -10.17
N ALA A 79 1.92 -6.11 -11.49
CA ALA A 79 1.69 -4.84 -12.15
C ALA A 79 0.40 -4.16 -11.65
N PHE A 80 -0.69 -4.92 -11.52
CA PHE A 80 -1.96 -4.46 -10.94
C PHE A 80 -1.76 -3.96 -9.50
N SER A 81 -1.06 -4.74 -8.66
CA SER A 81 -0.76 -4.35 -7.28
C SER A 81 0.05 -3.05 -7.23
N GLY A 82 1.11 -2.93 -8.05
CA GLY A 82 1.90 -1.71 -8.18
C GLY A 82 1.08 -0.50 -8.63
N SER A 83 0.14 -0.73 -9.55
CA SER A 83 -0.78 0.28 -10.07
C SER A 83 -1.77 0.76 -9.01
N LEU A 84 -2.26 -0.15 -8.17
CA LEU A 84 -3.08 0.15 -7.00
C LEU A 84 -2.33 1.04 -6.00
N TYR A 85 -1.08 0.70 -5.70
CA TYR A 85 -0.23 1.52 -4.85
C TYR A 85 -0.04 2.91 -5.45
N GLY A 86 0.25 3.01 -6.75
CA GLY A 86 0.32 4.28 -7.46
C GLY A 86 -0.97 5.08 -7.32
N ALA A 87 -2.10 4.54 -7.78
CA ALA A 87 -3.39 5.24 -7.88
C ALA A 87 -3.94 5.71 -6.53
N CYS A 88 -3.72 4.93 -5.46
CA CYS A 88 -4.20 5.26 -4.12
C CYS A 88 -3.26 6.20 -3.37
N PHE A 89 -1.95 5.91 -3.35
CA PHE A 89 -1.01 6.69 -2.54
C PHE A 89 -0.56 7.97 -3.21
N PHE A 90 -0.53 8.04 -4.55
CA PHE A 90 -0.12 9.25 -5.25
C PHE A 90 -0.94 10.50 -4.87
N PRO A 91 -2.28 10.50 -4.96
CA PRO A 91 -3.05 11.68 -4.56
C PRO A 91 -2.87 11.97 -3.06
N ALA A 92 -2.86 10.96 -2.21
CA ALA A 92 -2.70 11.15 -0.76
C ALA A 92 -1.35 11.80 -0.39
N ILE A 93 -0.26 11.37 -1.02
CA ILE A 93 1.09 11.91 -0.77
C ILE A 93 1.23 13.32 -1.36
N VAL A 94 0.82 13.51 -2.63
CA VAL A 94 0.95 14.81 -3.31
C VAL A 94 0.17 15.88 -2.58
N PHE A 95 -1.11 15.64 -2.28
CA PHE A 95 -1.94 16.59 -1.58
C PHE A 95 -1.60 16.66 -0.08
N GLY A 96 -1.19 15.57 0.56
CA GLY A 96 -0.78 15.59 1.97
C GLY A 96 0.46 16.45 2.22
N LEU A 97 1.39 16.51 1.26
CA LEU A 97 2.62 17.32 1.39
C LEU A 97 2.47 18.77 0.92
N HIS A 98 1.66 19.02 -0.12
CA HIS A 98 1.61 20.34 -0.76
C HIS A 98 0.32 21.12 -0.49
N TRP A 99 -0.70 20.51 0.11
CA TRP A 99 -2.02 21.10 0.24
C TRP A 99 -2.42 21.26 1.72
N ARG A 100 -2.38 22.50 2.22
CA ARG A 100 -2.74 22.83 3.62
C ARG A 100 -4.18 22.47 4.00
N ARG A 101 -5.07 22.32 3.01
CA ARG A 101 -6.50 21.99 3.22
C ARG A 101 -6.86 20.52 2.98
N GLY A 102 -5.95 19.60 3.31
CA GLY A 102 -6.16 18.17 3.05
C GLY A 102 -7.27 17.58 3.93
N SER A 103 -8.31 17.03 3.32
CA SER A 103 -9.38 16.34 4.05
C SER A 103 -9.15 14.83 4.09
N GLY A 104 -9.22 14.23 5.28
CA GLY A 104 -9.15 12.77 5.45
C GLY A 104 -10.27 12.03 4.69
N ALA A 105 -11.45 12.64 4.56
CA ALA A 105 -12.53 12.09 3.73
C ALA A 105 -12.17 12.12 2.23
N GLY A 106 -11.41 13.13 1.80
CA GLY A 106 -10.86 13.20 0.45
C GLY A 106 -9.92 12.03 0.16
N VAL A 107 -9.02 11.70 1.11
CA VAL A 107 -8.08 10.57 0.99
C VAL A 107 -8.86 9.25 0.85
N ILE A 108 -9.85 9.02 1.71
CA ILE A 108 -10.64 7.79 1.66
C ILE A 108 -11.41 7.70 0.34
N THR A 109 -11.99 8.80 -0.12
CA THR A 109 -12.75 8.82 -1.37
C THR A 109 -11.87 8.57 -2.59
N SER A 110 -10.66 9.12 -2.61
CA SER A 110 -9.69 8.86 -3.70
C SER A 110 -9.22 7.42 -3.71
N PHE A 111 -9.05 6.78 -2.55
CA PHE A 111 -8.77 5.35 -2.45
C PHE A 111 -9.91 4.52 -3.05
N VAL A 112 -11.15 4.77 -2.61
CA VAL A 112 -12.31 4.01 -3.09
C VAL A 112 -12.52 4.18 -4.59
N ILE A 113 -12.40 5.41 -5.12
CA ILE A 113 -12.53 5.68 -6.55
C ILE A 113 -11.34 5.10 -7.33
N GLY A 114 -10.11 5.22 -6.83
CA GLY A 114 -8.93 4.62 -7.47
C GLY A 114 -9.04 3.11 -7.61
N ILE A 115 -9.41 2.41 -6.53
CA ILE A 115 -9.66 0.96 -6.53
C ILE A 115 -10.81 0.60 -7.47
N GLY A 116 -11.92 1.36 -7.40
CA GLY A 116 -13.09 1.12 -8.24
C GLY A 116 -12.81 1.31 -9.74
N VAL A 117 -12.01 2.32 -10.10
CA VAL A 117 -11.60 2.55 -11.49
C VAL A 117 -10.65 1.45 -11.95
N LEU A 118 -9.66 1.05 -11.14
CA LEU A 118 -8.76 -0.06 -11.49
C LEU A 118 -9.53 -1.35 -11.78
N LEU A 119 -10.40 -1.77 -10.87
CA LEU A 119 -11.22 -2.97 -11.04
C LEU A 119 -12.26 -2.85 -12.16
N GLY A 120 -12.76 -1.64 -12.40
CA GLY A 120 -13.78 -1.38 -13.41
C GLY A 120 -13.23 -1.21 -14.83
N TRP A 121 -11.94 -0.85 -14.96
CA TRP A 121 -11.34 -0.49 -16.24
C TRP A 121 -11.31 -1.68 -17.22
N GLU A 122 -11.16 -2.90 -16.71
CA GLU A 122 -11.17 -4.13 -17.50
C GLU A 122 -12.48 -4.32 -18.30
N TYR A 123 -13.59 -3.75 -17.82
CA TYR A 123 -14.91 -3.85 -18.46
C TYR A 123 -15.23 -2.71 -19.45
N LEU A 124 -14.37 -1.69 -19.58
CA LEU A 124 -14.61 -0.55 -20.46
C LEU A 124 -13.93 -0.72 -21.84
N PRO A 125 -14.58 -0.30 -22.94
CA PRO A 125 -13.95 -0.29 -24.26
C PRO A 125 -12.82 0.75 -24.29
N GLY A 126 -11.57 0.29 -24.21
CA GLY A 126 -10.37 1.13 -24.12
C GLY A 126 -9.24 0.54 -23.27
N SER A 127 -9.52 -0.54 -22.53
CA SER A 127 -8.55 -1.28 -21.71
C SER A 127 -7.34 -1.82 -22.49
N GLU A 128 -7.53 -2.15 -23.77
CA GLU A 128 -6.45 -2.67 -24.63
C GLU A 128 -5.45 -1.59 -25.09
N VAL A 129 -5.81 -0.30 -25.01
CA VAL A 129 -5.02 0.83 -25.54
C VAL A 129 -4.34 1.61 -24.42
N LEU A 130 -4.98 1.71 -23.25
CA LEU A 130 -4.49 2.46 -22.10
C LEU A 130 -4.40 1.56 -20.87
N HIS A 131 -3.20 1.47 -20.31
CA HIS A 131 -2.97 0.79 -19.04
C HIS A 131 -3.83 1.43 -17.95
N GLU A 132 -4.57 0.59 -17.21
CA GLU A 132 -5.50 0.95 -16.13
C GLU A 132 -4.97 1.96 -15.10
N VAL A 133 -3.65 2.06 -14.95
CA VAL A 133 -2.97 2.95 -14.00
C VAL A 133 -3.23 4.42 -14.30
N PHE A 134 -3.08 4.84 -15.56
CA PHE A 134 -3.20 6.24 -15.96
C PHE A 134 -4.60 6.83 -15.70
N PRO A 135 -5.70 6.18 -16.14
CA PRO A 135 -7.04 6.69 -15.87
C PRO A 135 -7.38 6.60 -14.38
N ALA A 136 -6.96 5.55 -13.68
CA ALA A 136 -7.19 5.42 -12.24
C ALA A 136 -6.52 6.54 -11.44
N MET A 137 -5.26 6.86 -11.76
CA MET A 137 -4.52 7.96 -11.15
C MET A 137 -5.18 9.32 -11.37
N ILE A 138 -5.61 9.60 -12.61
CA ILE A 138 -6.25 10.87 -12.96
C ILE A 138 -7.59 10.98 -12.22
N LEU A 139 -8.44 9.95 -12.31
CA LEU A 139 -9.76 9.98 -11.70
C LEU A 139 -9.69 9.99 -10.16
N SER A 140 -8.75 9.28 -9.54
CA SER A 140 -8.56 9.32 -8.08
C SER A 140 -8.09 10.70 -7.61
N THR A 141 -7.19 11.35 -8.35
CA THR A 141 -6.70 12.71 -8.06
C THR A 141 -7.81 13.75 -8.23
N PHE A 142 -8.60 13.65 -9.30
CA PHE A 142 -9.75 14.53 -9.52
C PHE A 142 -10.82 14.34 -8.45
N ALA A 143 -11.12 13.10 -8.08
CA ALA A 143 -12.04 12.78 -7.00
C ALA A 143 -11.57 13.36 -5.67
N PHE A 144 -10.28 13.20 -5.34
CA PHE A 144 -9.68 13.82 -4.16
C PHE A 144 -9.91 15.33 -4.16
N TRP A 145 -9.54 15.99 -5.27
CA TRP A 145 -9.62 17.44 -5.40
C TRP A 145 -11.05 17.95 -5.24
N ILE A 146 -12.02 17.32 -5.88
CA ILE A 146 -13.44 17.69 -5.78
C ILE A 146 -13.93 17.52 -4.33
N VAL A 147 -13.69 16.37 -3.71
CA VAL A 147 -14.18 16.08 -2.35
C VAL A 147 -13.50 16.96 -1.31
N SER A 148 -12.22 17.28 -1.51
CA SER A 148 -11.46 18.18 -0.63
C SER A 148 -11.93 19.64 -0.73
N LEU A 149 -12.58 20.05 -1.83
CA LEU A 149 -13.20 21.36 -1.95
C LEU A 149 -14.55 21.44 -1.20
N PHE A 150 -15.30 20.33 -1.16
CA PHE A 150 -16.61 20.29 -0.50
C PHE A 150 -16.55 19.89 0.98
N THR A 151 -15.48 19.22 1.42
CA THR A 151 -15.32 18.77 2.80
C THR A 151 -14.47 19.76 3.60
N LEU A 152 -14.95 20.14 4.78
CA LEU A 152 -14.23 21.01 5.71
C LEU A 152 -12.90 20.38 6.16
N ASP A 153 -11.94 21.26 6.41
CA ASP A 153 -10.58 20.95 6.80
C ASP A 153 -10.54 19.97 7.98
N GLY A 154 -9.94 18.80 7.75
CA GLY A 154 -9.56 17.86 8.82
C GLY A 154 -8.12 18.06 9.28
N ALA A 155 -7.42 19.05 8.72
CA ALA A 155 -6.05 19.36 9.07
C ALA A 155 -5.98 19.82 10.52
N ASN A 156 -5.38 18.98 11.37
CA ASN A 156 -5.12 19.31 12.77
C ASN A 156 -4.22 20.56 12.82
N GLU A 157 -4.47 21.50 13.73
CA GLU A 157 -3.69 22.75 13.85
C GLU A 157 -2.18 22.50 13.93
N GLN A 158 -1.79 21.37 14.52
CA GLN A 158 -0.41 20.90 14.59
C GLN A 158 0.23 20.60 13.23
N VAL A 159 -0.51 20.04 12.27
CA VAL A 159 -0.01 19.75 10.92
C VAL A 159 0.21 21.06 10.16
N ILE A 160 -0.71 22.01 10.31
CA ILE A 160 -0.59 23.33 9.68
C ILE A 160 0.61 24.10 10.25
N ALA A 161 0.83 24.03 11.57
CA ALA A 161 1.97 24.67 12.22
C ALA A 161 3.32 24.10 11.74
N LEU A 162 3.41 22.77 11.55
CA LEU A 162 4.61 22.13 11.00
C LEU A 162 4.88 22.51 9.54
N MET A 163 3.83 22.68 8.73
CA MET A 163 3.97 23.16 7.35
C MET A 163 4.44 24.62 7.31
N ASP A 164 3.92 25.49 8.19
CA ASP A 164 4.36 26.89 8.31
C ASP A 164 5.83 26.99 8.78
N GLU A 165 6.30 26.10 9.65
CA GLU A 165 7.70 26.06 10.09
C GLU A 165 8.64 25.59 8.97
N ALA A 166 8.19 24.70 8.08
CA ALA A 166 8.95 24.23 6.93
C ALA A 166 9.01 25.25 5.78
N ASP A 167 7.96 26.05 5.55
CA ASP A 167 7.93 27.13 4.55
C ASP A 167 8.61 28.42 5.05
N GLY A 168 8.80 28.57 6.36
CA GLY A 168 9.38 29.74 7.01
C GLY A 168 10.91 29.74 7.19
N GLY A 169 11.62 28.70 6.73
CA GLY A 169 13.08 28.54 6.81
C GLY A 169 13.78 28.58 5.46
#